data_AF-A0A4R8RUZ7-F1
#
_entry.id   AF-A0A4R8RUZ7-F1
#
_cell.length_a   1.000
_cell.length_b   1.000
_cell.length_c   1.000
_cell.angle_alpha   90.00
_cell.angle_beta   90.00
_cell.angle_gamma   90.00
#
_symmetry.space_group_name_H-M   'P 1'
#
loop_
_entity.id
_entity.type
_entity.pdbx_description
1 polymer ?
#
loop_
_entity_poly.entity_id
_entity_poly.type
_entity_poly.pdbx_seq_one_letter_code
_entity_poly.pdbx_strand_id
1 'polypeptide(L)'
;MSLLYAAQKASYEDFVREYTPADATWLSATGRNLLFKSVSNRDVKARVAITMRLLDDGADPSVAPDNVNVLHVLFDQRTHDTAYEAPMLRRLIEDGADINLVSKRSGPPLAVFIQHGPSPESERVPFYDVLFEQPNLDLNAPYGNGTLRDLMFNSAWNLPLLRERVQAYESARNTLQPIRSSTRKPTTQFATEATADTVDCTD
;
A
#
# COMPACT_ATOMS: atom_id res chain seq x y z
N MET A 1 -17.03 25.49 16.44
CA MET A 1 -17.12 24.77 15.13
C MET A 1 -17.08 23.27 15.41
N SER A 2 -17.66 22.36 14.60
CA SER A 2 -17.51 20.93 14.94
C SER A 2 -16.06 20.47 14.74
N LEU A 3 -15.53 19.64 15.64
CA LEU A 3 -14.14 19.19 15.57
C LEU A 3 -13.83 18.44 14.26
N LEU A 4 -14.80 17.65 13.77
CA LEU A 4 -14.72 16.98 12.45
C LEU A 4 -14.58 17.97 11.29
N TYR A 5 -15.32 19.08 11.35
CA TYR A 5 -15.22 20.14 10.34
C TYR A 5 -13.88 20.86 10.46
N ALA A 6 -13.44 21.18 11.68
CA ALA A 6 -12.17 21.84 11.93
C ALA A 6 -10.99 21.02 11.38
N ALA A 7 -10.94 19.72 11.67
CA ALA A 7 -9.93 18.81 11.13
C ALA A 7 -9.90 18.80 9.59
N GLN A 8 -11.07 18.91 8.94
CA GLN A 8 -11.19 18.83 7.49
C GLN A 8 -10.97 20.16 6.74
N LYS A 9 -11.24 21.31 7.37
CA LYS A 9 -11.36 22.59 6.66
C LYS A 9 -10.61 23.74 7.28
N ALA A 10 -10.29 23.67 8.57
CA ALA A 10 -9.69 24.78 9.27
C ALA A 10 -8.17 24.77 9.14
N SER A 11 -7.56 25.89 9.51
CA SER A 11 -6.12 25.97 9.76
C SER A 11 -5.75 25.11 10.97
N TYR A 12 -4.45 24.85 11.15
CA TYR A 12 -3.97 24.19 12.36
C TYR A 12 -4.31 24.99 13.63
N GLU A 13 -4.14 26.31 13.59
CA GLU A 13 -4.42 27.19 14.74
C GLU A 13 -5.90 27.16 15.15
N ASP A 14 -6.81 27.16 14.18
CA ASP A 14 -8.24 27.06 14.45
C ASP A 14 -8.64 25.66 14.96
N PHE A 15 -8.00 24.62 14.44
CA PHE A 15 -8.21 23.25 14.92
C PHE A 15 -7.84 23.11 16.39
N VAL A 16 -6.67 23.59 16.80
CA VAL A 16 -6.19 23.45 18.19
C VAL A 16 -6.96 24.31 19.21
N ARG A 17 -7.78 25.27 18.78
CA ARG A 17 -8.69 26.01 19.68
C ARG A 17 -9.82 25.15 20.23
N GLU A 18 -10.22 24.13 19.47
CA GLU A 18 -11.38 23.26 19.77
C GLU A 18 -10.94 21.84 20.13
N TYR A 19 -9.67 21.49 19.87
CA TYR A 19 -9.12 20.15 20.03
C TYR A 19 -8.39 19.97 21.37
N THR A 20 -8.57 18.80 21.98
CA THR A 20 -7.79 18.31 23.11
C THR A 20 -7.15 16.95 22.77
N PRO A 21 -6.02 16.55 23.39
CA PRO A 21 -5.41 15.25 23.14
C PRO A 21 -6.36 14.05 23.33
N ALA A 22 -7.31 14.15 24.25
CA ALA A 22 -8.31 13.10 24.50
C ALA A 22 -9.24 12.85 23.29
N ASP A 23 -9.34 13.81 22.36
CA ASP A 23 -10.14 13.66 21.15
C ASP A 23 -9.44 12.80 20.08
N ALA A 24 -8.12 12.56 20.20
CA ALA A 24 -7.35 11.82 19.20
C ALA A 24 -7.88 10.38 18.99
N THR A 25 -8.27 9.73 20.08
CA THR A 25 -8.76 8.35 20.09
C THR A 25 -10.27 8.25 19.86
N TRP A 26 -10.96 9.38 19.63
CA TRP A 26 -12.40 9.38 19.41
C TRP A 26 -12.75 8.66 18.09
N LEU A 27 -13.83 7.89 18.13
CA LEU A 27 -14.41 7.21 16.98
C LEU A 27 -15.85 7.66 16.75
N SER A 28 -16.20 7.90 15.49
CA SER A 28 -17.57 8.15 15.08
C SER A 28 -18.43 6.89 15.20
N ALA A 29 -19.75 7.05 15.08
CA ALA A 29 -20.67 5.92 15.00
C ALA A 29 -20.38 4.97 13.81
N THR A 30 -19.66 5.43 12.78
CA THR A 30 -19.23 4.60 11.65
C THR A 30 -17.82 4.03 11.84
N GLY A 31 -17.27 4.11 13.05
CA GLY A 31 -15.92 3.63 13.37
C GLY A 31 -14.80 4.44 12.74
N ARG A 32 -15.04 5.68 12.27
CA ARG A 32 -13.99 6.55 11.71
C ARG A 32 -13.46 7.49 12.78
N ASN A 33 -12.14 7.61 12.89
CA ASN A 33 -11.51 8.63 13.72
C ASN A 33 -11.28 9.95 12.96
N LEU A 34 -10.68 10.92 13.66
CA LEU A 34 -10.35 12.24 13.11
C LEU A 34 -9.34 12.20 11.96
N LEU A 35 -8.51 11.15 11.84
CA LEU A 35 -7.51 11.05 10.78
C LEU A 35 -8.17 11.12 9.40
N PHE A 36 -9.31 10.43 9.20
CA PHE A 36 -10.09 10.48 7.95
C PHE A 36 -10.50 11.91 7.54
N LYS A 37 -10.64 12.83 8.50
CA LYS A 37 -10.93 14.24 8.21
C LYS A 37 -9.65 15.02 7.94
N SER A 38 -8.64 14.86 8.79
CA SER A 38 -7.35 15.58 8.66
C SER A 38 -6.65 15.32 7.32
N VAL A 39 -6.57 14.06 6.87
CA VAL A 39 -5.92 13.71 5.59
C VAL A 39 -6.70 14.21 4.37
N SER A 40 -7.96 14.64 4.56
CA SER A 40 -8.81 15.26 3.53
C SER A 40 -8.83 16.79 3.58
N ASN A 41 -7.99 17.39 4.43
CA ASN A 41 -7.87 18.84 4.49
C ASN A 41 -7.18 19.37 3.23
N ARG A 42 -7.78 20.41 2.63
CA ARG A 42 -7.34 20.97 1.36
C ARG A 42 -6.10 21.84 1.49
N ASP A 43 -5.88 22.42 2.67
CA ASP A 43 -4.63 23.09 2.99
C ASP A 43 -3.60 22.02 3.34
N VAL A 44 -2.57 21.87 2.49
CA VAL A 44 -1.52 20.86 2.67
C VAL A 44 -0.78 21.06 4.00
N LYS A 45 -0.52 22.30 4.41
CA LYS A 45 0.19 22.57 5.67
C LYS A 45 -0.68 22.23 6.87
N ALA A 46 -1.95 22.62 6.84
CA ALA A 46 -2.90 22.27 7.90
C ALA A 46 -3.13 20.75 7.96
N ARG A 47 -3.28 20.08 6.83
CA ARG A 47 -3.38 18.62 6.72
C ARG A 47 -2.23 17.93 7.45
N VAL A 48 -0.99 18.23 7.08
CA VAL A 48 0.19 17.62 7.72
C VAL A 48 0.24 17.93 9.21
N ALA A 49 0.07 19.20 9.60
CA ALA A 49 0.16 19.60 11.00
C ALA A 49 -0.93 18.94 11.88
N ILE A 50 -2.17 18.89 11.40
CA ILE A 50 -3.29 18.27 12.11
C ILE A 50 -3.12 16.75 12.15
N THR A 51 -2.79 16.11 11.04
CA THR A 51 -2.60 14.65 10.99
C THR A 51 -1.45 14.22 11.90
N MET A 52 -0.30 14.89 11.85
CA MET A 52 0.84 14.58 12.73
C MET A 52 0.47 14.79 14.19
N ARG A 53 -0.23 15.88 14.52
CA ARG A 53 -0.69 16.12 15.89
C ARG A 53 -1.62 15.04 16.40
N LEU A 54 -2.55 14.57 15.56
CA LEU A 54 -3.46 13.48 15.91
C LEU A 54 -2.68 12.16 16.17
N LEU A 55 -1.67 11.86 15.36
CA LEU A 55 -0.82 10.68 15.55
C LEU A 55 0.00 10.77 16.84
N ASP A 56 0.58 11.95 17.14
CA ASP A 56 1.33 12.19 18.37
C ASP A 56 0.45 12.02 19.63
N ASP A 57 -0.84 12.37 19.54
CA ASP A 57 -1.81 12.22 20.61
C ASP A 57 -2.52 10.83 20.61
N GLY A 58 -2.10 9.90 19.74
CA GLY A 58 -2.50 8.49 19.80
C GLY A 58 -3.66 8.08 18.90
N ALA A 59 -4.00 8.85 17.86
CA ALA A 59 -4.97 8.43 16.86
C ALA A 59 -4.46 7.20 16.08
N ASP A 60 -5.31 6.18 15.94
CA ASP A 60 -4.96 4.90 15.30
C ASP A 60 -5.16 4.95 13.77
N PRO A 61 -4.09 4.90 12.94
CA PRO A 61 -4.22 4.94 11.48
C PRO A 61 -4.60 3.59 10.85
N SER A 62 -4.61 2.50 11.62
CA SER A 62 -5.03 1.17 11.16
C SER A 62 -6.55 1.03 11.00
N VAL A 63 -7.31 1.97 11.55
CA VAL A 63 -8.78 2.04 11.44
C VAL A 63 -9.22 2.03 9.97
N ALA A 64 -10.04 1.04 9.61
CA ALA A 64 -10.45 0.76 8.23
C ALA A 64 -11.94 0.35 8.08
N PRO A 65 -12.91 1.14 8.57
CA PRO A 65 -14.32 0.83 8.40
C PRO A 65 -14.68 0.73 6.91
N ASP A 66 -15.52 -0.26 6.58
CA ASP A 66 -15.94 -0.58 5.21
C ASP A 66 -14.79 -0.91 4.24
N ASN A 67 -13.67 -1.43 4.77
CA ASN A 67 -12.42 -1.68 4.02
C ASN A 67 -11.89 -0.42 3.32
N VAL A 68 -12.02 0.73 3.97
CA VAL A 68 -11.42 2.00 3.53
C VAL A 68 -10.63 2.57 4.70
N ASN A 69 -9.32 2.70 4.53
CA ASN A 69 -8.44 3.35 5.51
C ASN A 69 -8.07 4.78 5.09
N VAL A 70 -7.28 5.43 5.94
CA VAL A 70 -6.81 6.81 5.77
C VAL A 70 -6.02 7.06 4.48
N LEU A 71 -5.30 6.05 3.97
CA LEU A 71 -4.49 6.19 2.74
C LEU A 71 -5.37 6.33 1.50
N HIS A 72 -6.49 5.62 1.44
CA HIS A 72 -7.48 5.81 0.37
C HIS A 72 -7.98 7.26 0.33
N VAL A 73 -8.21 7.85 1.50
CA VAL A 73 -8.72 9.22 1.60
C VAL A 73 -7.63 10.25 1.27
N LEU A 74 -6.40 10.04 1.74
CA LEU A 74 -5.26 10.89 1.43
C LEU A 74 -5.03 10.94 -0.09
N PHE A 75 -4.94 9.78 -0.73
CA PHE A 75 -4.61 9.69 -2.16
C PHE A 75 -5.75 10.12 -3.10
N ASP A 76 -6.99 10.24 -2.61
CA ASP A 76 -8.11 10.80 -3.36
C ASP A 76 -8.12 12.34 -3.36
N GLN A 77 -7.20 12.99 -2.60
CA GLN A 77 -7.12 14.44 -2.60
C GLN A 77 -6.54 14.98 -3.91
N ARG A 78 -7.12 16.08 -4.40
CA ARG A 78 -6.76 16.68 -5.70
C ARG A 78 -5.45 17.47 -5.70
N THR A 79 -4.96 17.82 -4.53
CA THR A 79 -3.79 18.69 -4.36
C THR A 79 -2.86 18.06 -3.36
N HIS A 80 -1.62 17.87 -3.79
CA HIS A 80 -0.55 17.30 -2.99
C HIS A 80 0.70 18.14 -3.12
N ASP A 81 1.42 18.28 -2.01
CA ASP A 81 2.86 18.57 -2.01
C ASP A 81 3.51 17.31 -1.45
N THR A 82 3.81 16.36 -2.34
CA THR A 82 4.24 15.02 -1.93
C THR A 82 5.57 15.04 -1.19
N ALA A 83 6.45 16.01 -1.47
CA ALA A 83 7.71 16.17 -0.75
C ALA A 83 7.46 16.58 0.70
N TYR A 84 6.52 17.51 0.91
CA TYR A 84 6.14 17.94 2.26
C TYR A 84 5.30 16.90 3.01
N GLU A 85 4.43 16.18 2.31
CA GLU A 85 3.54 15.16 2.89
C GLU A 85 4.24 13.80 3.10
N ALA A 86 5.40 13.52 2.47
CA ALA A 86 6.06 12.22 2.53
C ALA A 86 6.40 11.75 3.96
N PRO A 87 6.92 12.60 4.88
CA PRO A 87 7.12 12.19 6.27
C PRO A 87 5.82 11.79 6.99
N MET A 88 4.72 12.49 6.71
CA MET A 88 3.40 12.15 7.26
C MET A 88 2.89 10.82 6.68
N LEU A 89 3.03 10.60 5.36
CA LEU A 89 2.68 9.33 4.73
C LEU A 89 3.45 8.17 5.35
N ARG A 90 4.77 8.34 5.52
CA ARG A 90 5.63 7.33 6.17
C ARG A 90 5.14 7.02 7.57
N ARG A 91 4.87 8.05 8.38
CA ARG A 91 4.39 7.88 9.75
C ARG A 91 3.04 7.15 9.81
N LEU A 92 2.10 7.48 8.91
CA LEU A 92 0.81 6.77 8.83
C LEU A 92 1.01 5.26 8.59
N ILE A 93 1.95 4.89 7.71
CA ILE A 93 2.23 3.49 7.38
C ILE A 93 2.93 2.78 8.55
N GLU A 94 3.96 3.42 9.13
CA GLU A 94 4.71 2.88 10.28
C GLU A 94 3.81 2.67 11.50
N ASP A 95 2.84 3.56 11.72
CA ASP A 95 1.87 3.48 12.81
C ASP A 95 0.67 2.55 12.48
N GLY A 96 0.65 1.90 11.31
CA GLY A 96 -0.25 0.77 11.02
C GLY A 96 -1.28 0.96 9.91
N ALA A 97 -1.26 2.04 9.12
CA ALA A 97 -2.12 2.15 7.96
C ALA A 97 -1.77 1.09 6.90
N ASP A 98 -2.73 0.22 6.57
CA ASP A 98 -2.52 -0.85 5.60
C ASP A 98 -2.42 -0.34 4.15
N ILE A 99 -1.21 -0.35 3.59
CA ILE A 99 -0.90 0.05 2.21
C ILE A 99 -1.53 -0.86 1.14
N ASN A 100 -1.96 -2.08 1.52
CA ASN A 100 -2.48 -3.10 0.62
C ASN A 100 -4.00 -3.33 0.77
N LEU A 101 -4.66 -2.64 1.70
CA LEU A 101 -6.08 -2.85 2.00
C LEU A 101 -6.94 -2.68 0.75
N VAL A 102 -7.65 -3.71 0.32
CA VAL A 102 -8.47 -3.66 -0.89
C VAL A 102 -9.88 -3.18 -0.57
N SER A 103 -10.19 -1.95 -0.98
CA SER A 103 -11.56 -1.44 -0.97
C SER A 103 -12.36 -1.99 -2.15
N LYS A 104 -13.62 -2.39 -1.92
CA LYS A 104 -14.54 -2.79 -3.00
C LYS A 104 -14.75 -1.69 -4.04
N ARG A 105 -14.70 -0.42 -3.62
CA ARG A 105 -14.97 0.73 -4.49
C ARG A 105 -13.73 1.18 -5.26
N SER A 106 -12.57 1.15 -4.61
CA SER A 106 -11.38 1.86 -5.07
C SER A 106 -10.18 0.95 -5.33
N GLY A 107 -10.25 -0.32 -4.96
CA GLY A 107 -9.08 -1.20 -4.93
C GLY A 107 -8.12 -0.84 -3.79
N PRO A 108 -6.82 -1.18 -3.90
CA PRO A 108 -5.81 -0.81 -2.92
C PRO A 108 -5.47 0.70 -2.97
N PRO A 109 -4.94 1.30 -1.89
CA PRO A 109 -4.59 2.73 -1.84
C PRO A 109 -3.72 3.21 -3.02
N LEU A 110 -2.71 2.44 -3.41
CA LEU A 110 -1.83 2.83 -4.53
C LEU A 110 -2.59 2.90 -5.87
N ALA A 111 -3.67 2.15 -6.06
CA ALA A 111 -4.52 2.30 -7.25
C ALA A 111 -5.23 3.66 -7.27
N VAL A 112 -5.63 4.18 -6.11
CA VAL A 112 -6.21 5.54 -5.97
C VAL A 112 -5.16 6.59 -6.34
N PHE A 113 -3.94 6.44 -5.82
CA PHE A 113 -2.86 7.40 -6.11
C PHE A 113 -2.42 7.39 -7.59
N ILE A 114 -2.44 6.24 -8.25
CA ILE A 114 -2.17 6.14 -9.69
C ILE A 114 -3.17 7.00 -10.48
N GLN A 115 -4.46 6.94 -10.10
CA GLN A 115 -5.56 7.62 -10.79
C GLN A 115 -5.68 9.10 -10.46
N HIS A 116 -5.33 9.50 -9.23
CA HIS A 116 -5.59 10.85 -8.71
C HIS A 116 -4.33 11.64 -8.31
N GLY A 117 -3.15 11.03 -8.40
CA GLY A 117 -1.89 11.68 -8.07
C GLY A 117 -1.60 12.92 -8.91
N PRO A 118 -0.72 13.81 -8.43
CA PRO A 118 -0.38 15.06 -9.11
C PRO A 118 0.24 14.84 -10.50
N SER A 119 0.20 15.88 -11.33
CA SER A 119 0.83 15.93 -12.65
C SER A 119 1.72 17.17 -12.72
N PRO A 120 2.97 17.05 -13.19
CA PRO A 120 3.59 15.89 -13.84
C PRO A 120 3.91 14.72 -12.89
N GLU A 121 4.16 13.53 -13.43
CA GLU A 121 4.48 12.32 -12.64
C GLU A 121 5.68 12.53 -11.70
N SER A 122 6.64 13.38 -12.05
CA SER A 122 7.78 13.71 -11.18
C SER A 122 7.35 14.23 -9.79
N GLU A 123 6.17 14.87 -9.69
CA GLU A 123 5.60 15.30 -8.41
C GLU A 123 5.07 14.12 -7.57
N ARG A 124 5.03 12.90 -8.09
CA ARG A 124 4.62 11.70 -7.35
C ARG A 124 5.79 10.98 -6.68
N VAL A 125 7.02 11.28 -7.10
CA VAL A 125 8.24 10.56 -6.70
C VAL A 125 8.41 10.45 -5.19
N PRO A 126 8.23 11.51 -4.37
CA PRO A 126 8.38 11.39 -2.92
C PRO A 126 7.43 10.38 -2.28
N PHE A 127 6.21 10.23 -2.79
CA PHE A 127 5.29 9.20 -2.33
C PHE A 127 5.68 7.81 -2.84
N TYR A 128 6.19 7.71 -4.08
CA TYR A 128 6.75 6.45 -4.57
C TYR A 128 7.92 5.97 -3.71
N ASP A 129 8.82 6.85 -3.29
CA ASP A 129 9.93 6.51 -2.40
C ASP A 129 9.40 5.85 -1.12
N VAL A 130 8.46 6.50 -0.43
CA VAL A 130 7.87 5.96 0.81
C VAL A 130 7.17 4.61 0.59
N LEU A 131 6.40 4.47 -0.48
CA LEU A 131 5.61 3.26 -0.75
C LEU A 131 6.48 2.07 -1.15
N PHE A 132 7.47 2.27 -2.02
CA PHE A 132 8.33 1.19 -2.52
C PHE A 132 9.46 0.82 -1.55
N GLU A 133 9.71 1.63 -0.52
CA GLU A 133 10.52 1.22 0.63
C GLU A 133 9.83 0.18 1.52
N GLN A 134 8.49 0.06 1.45
CA GLN A 134 7.75 -0.88 2.30
C GLN A 134 7.96 -2.33 1.84
N PRO A 135 8.57 -3.21 2.66
CA PRO A 135 8.89 -4.57 2.26
C PRO A 135 7.66 -5.48 2.11
N ASN A 136 6.49 -5.00 2.50
CA ASN A 136 5.23 -5.72 2.41
C ASN A 136 4.30 -5.17 1.31
N LEU A 137 4.73 -4.22 0.47
CA LEU A 137 3.92 -3.74 -0.66
C LEU A 137 3.57 -4.91 -1.59
N ASP A 138 2.28 -5.16 -1.77
CA ASP A 138 1.74 -6.26 -2.57
C ASP A 138 1.28 -5.76 -3.95
N LEU A 139 2.14 -5.99 -4.94
CA LEU A 139 1.84 -5.66 -6.33
C LEU A 139 0.82 -6.62 -6.97
N ASN A 140 0.51 -7.75 -6.33
CA ASN A 140 -0.49 -8.70 -6.80
C ASN A 140 -1.88 -8.45 -6.19
N ALA A 141 -2.03 -7.39 -5.38
CA ALA A 141 -3.30 -7.03 -4.78
C ALA A 141 -4.39 -6.90 -5.88
N PRO A 142 -5.59 -7.47 -5.68
CA PRO A 142 -6.67 -7.42 -6.67
C PRO A 142 -7.06 -5.99 -7.07
N TYR A 143 -7.19 -5.76 -8.37
CA TYR A 143 -7.73 -4.52 -8.93
C TYR A 143 -8.50 -4.78 -10.23
N GLY A 144 -9.80 -4.48 -10.23
CA GLY A 144 -10.68 -4.81 -11.35
C GLY A 144 -10.68 -6.32 -11.64
N ASN A 145 -10.37 -6.70 -12.88
CA ASN A 145 -10.25 -8.10 -13.31
C ASN A 145 -8.81 -8.64 -13.23
N GLY A 146 -7.86 -7.88 -12.70
CA GLY A 146 -6.45 -8.24 -12.61
C GLY A 146 -5.83 -7.79 -11.29
N THR A 147 -4.59 -7.33 -11.36
CA THR A 147 -3.77 -6.93 -10.21
C THR A 147 -3.38 -5.45 -10.25
N LEU A 148 -2.89 -4.94 -9.12
CA LEU A 148 -2.27 -3.63 -9.03
C LEU A 148 -1.09 -3.48 -10.02
N ARG A 149 -0.30 -4.54 -10.21
CA ARG A 149 0.74 -4.59 -11.25
C ARG A 149 0.15 -4.42 -12.66
N ASP A 150 -0.94 -5.10 -12.98
CA ASP A 150 -1.59 -4.95 -14.28
C ASP A 150 -2.04 -3.51 -14.53
N LEU A 151 -2.55 -2.82 -13.50
CA LEU A 151 -2.87 -1.39 -13.59
C LEU A 151 -1.62 -0.55 -13.94
N MET A 152 -0.46 -0.84 -13.34
CA MET A 152 0.77 -0.07 -13.58
C MET A 152 1.33 -0.25 -14.99
N PHE A 153 1.19 -1.44 -15.59
CA PHE A 153 1.77 -1.75 -16.90
C PHE A 153 0.79 -1.64 -18.07
N ASN A 154 -0.49 -1.91 -17.84
CA ASN A 154 -1.50 -2.04 -18.89
C ASN A 154 -2.49 -0.87 -18.91
N SER A 155 -2.41 0.08 -17.98
CA SER A 155 -3.27 1.26 -18.02
C SER A 155 -2.87 2.25 -19.12
N ALA A 156 -3.84 3.08 -19.51
CA ALA A 156 -3.63 4.21 -20.40
C ALA A 156 -2.76 5.32 -19.78
N TRP A 157 -2.46 5.24 -18.47
CA TRP A 157 -1.62 6.20 -17.78
C TRP A 157 -0.14 5.91 -18.10
N ASN A 158 0.49 6.84 -18.84
CA ASN A 158 1.91 6.76 -19.11
C ASN A 158 2.71 7.22 -17.89
N LEU A 159 2.99 6.29 -16.97
CA LEU A 159 3.71 6.49 -15.71
C LEU A 159 5.06 5.76 -15.72
N PRO A 160 6.06 6.23 -16.50
CA PRO A 160 7.37 5.58 -16.60
C PRO A 160 8.13 5.52 -15.28
N LEU A 161 8.07 6.55 -14.43
CA LEU A 161 8.80 6.54 -13.15
C LEU A 161 8.23 5.48 -12.21
N LEU A 162 6.91 5.32 -12.19
CA LEU A 162 6.25 4.25 -11.44
C LEU A 162 6.70 2.87 -11.91
N ARG A 163 6.74 2.64 -13.24
CA ARG A 163 7.18 1.36 -13.80
C ARG A 163 8.63 1.04 -13.44
N GLU A 164 9.50 2.04 -13.46
CA GLU A 164 10.88 1.90 -13.01
C GLU A 164 10.95 1.49 -11.53
N ARG A 165 10.18 2.14 -10.65
CA ARG A 165 10.13 1.77 -9.22
C ARG A 165 9.63 0.35 -9.00
N VAL A 166 8.63 -0.07 -9.76
CA VAL A 166 8.11 -1.44 -9.70
C VAL A 166 9.19 -2.47 -10.10
N GLN A 167 9.90 -2.24 -11.20
CA GLN A 167 10.96 -3.13 -11.67
C GLN A 167 12.11 -3.21 -10.65
N ALA A 168 12.51 -2.08 -10.07
CA ALA A 168 13.53 -2.03 -9.02
C ALA A 168 13.10 -2.81 -7.77
N TYR A 169 11.85 -2.61 -7.32
CA TYR A 169 11.28 -3.29 -6.16
C TYR A 169 11.25 -4.81 -6.34
N GLU A 170 10.80 -5.31 -7.50
CA GLU A 170 10.79 -6.74 -7.79
C GLU A 170 12.18 -7.33 -7.91
N SER A 171 13.10 -6.61 -8.55
CA SER A 171 14.50 -7.06 -8.70
C SER A 171 15.16 -7.25 -7.34
N ALA A 172 14.99 -6.29 -6.43
CA ALA A 172 15.50 -6.37 -5.06
C ALA A 172 14.93 -7.59 -4.30
N ARG A 173 13.65 -7.91 -4.49
CA ARG A 173 13.01 -9.08 -3.85
C ARG A 173 13.43 -10.41 -4.45
N ASN A 174 13.63 -10.46 -5.76
CA ASN A 174 14.12 -11.66 -6.43
C ASN A 174 15.57 -11.97 -6.02
N THR A 175 16.40 -10.96 -5.79
CA THR A 175 17.76 -11.14 -5.24
C THR A 175 17.78 -11.61 -3.79
N LEU A 176 16.72 -11.36 -3.02
CA LEU A 176 16.60 -11.80 -1.62
C LEU A 176 16.02 -13.21 -1.46
N GLN A 177 15.59 -13.87 -2.55
CA GLN A 177 15.26 -15.29 -2.54
C GLN A 177 16.50 -16.09 -3.00
N PRO A 178 17.37 -16.59 -2.09
CA PRO A 178 18.42 -17.49 -2.51
C PRO A 178 17.75 -18.74 -3.09
N ILE A 179 18.28 -19.16 -4.24
CA ILE A 179 17.98 -20.39 -4.95
C ILE A 179 17.72 -21.49 -3.92
N ARG A 180 16.45 -21.88 -3.72
CA ARG A 180 16.14 -23.18 -3.12
C ARG A 180 16.65 -24.21 -4.10
N SER A 181 17.92 -24.55 -3.92
CA SER A 181 18.68 -25.50 -4.70
C SER A 181 17.87 -26.79 -4.67
N SER A 182 17.32 -27.13 -5.83
CA SER A 182 16.75 -28.43 -6.10
C SER A 182 17.86 -29.46 -5.90
N THR A 183 18.00 -29.99 -4.68
CA THR A 183 18.72 -31.25 -4.48
C THR A 183 17.83 -32.35 -5.05
N ARG A 184 17.84 -32.51 -6.38
CA ARG A 184 17.50 -33.82 -6.96
C ARG A 184 18.56 -34.78 -6.42
N LYS A 185 18.13 -35.72 -5.58
CA LYS A 185 18.95 -36.90 -5.28
C LYS A 185 19.27 -37.58 -6.62
N PRO A 186 20.49 -38.09 -6.83
CA PRO A 186 20.75 -38.94 -7.97
C PRO A 186 19.94 -40.22 -7.77
N THR A 187 18.91 -40.42 -8.59
CA THR A 187 18.23 -41.71 -8.70
C THR A 187 19.20 -42.66 -9.40
N THR A 188 19.83 -43.53 -8.62
CA THR A 188 20.56 -44.69 -9.11
C THR A 188 19.65 -45.51 -10.03
N GLN A 189 20.01 -45.58 -11.31
CA GLN A 189 19.45 -46.55 -12.25
C GLN A 189 19.86 -47.95 -11.78
N PHE A 190 18.89 -48.75 -11.34
CA PHE A 190 19.01 -50.21 -11.38
C PHE A 190 18.30 -50.68 -12.65
N ALA A 191 19.10 -50.95 -13.68
CA ALA A 191 18.70 -51.83 -14.76
C ALA A 191 18.72 -53.26 -14.20
N THR A 192 17.60 -53.97 -14.28
CA THR A 192 17.62 -55.42 -14.29
C THR A 192 16.76 -55.86 -15.46
N GLU A 193 17.44 -56.49 -16.41
CA GLU A 193 16.93 -57.00 -17.67
C GLU A 193 15.86 -58.06 -17.46
N ALA A 194 14.83 -57.99 -18.29
CA ALA A 194 13.96 -59.11 -18.58
C ALA A 194 14.65 -60.00 -19.61
N THR A 195 14.85 -61.28 -19.29
CA THR A 195 15.00 -62.35 -20.27
C THR A 195 13.95 -63.40 -19.97
N ALA A 196 12.89 -63.38 -20.77
CA ALA A 196 12.10 -64.58 -21.04
C ALA A 196 12.82 -65.31 -22.17
N ASP A 197 13.13 -66.60 -21.97
CA ASP A 197 13.09 -67.53 -23.09
C ASP A 197 12.72 -68.94 -22.60
N THR A 198 11.83 -69.54 -23.37
CA THR A 198 11.13 -70.82 -23.18
C THR A 198 11.76 -71.87 -24.08
N VAL A 199 12.16 -73.04 -23.58
CA VAL A 199 12.08 -74.38 -24.27
C VAL A 199 12.44 -75.46 -23.21
N ASP A 200 11.53 -76.32 -22.74
CA ASP A 200 11.06 -77.61 -23.31
C ASP A 200 12.17 -78.64 -23.61
N CYS A 201 12.12 -79.78 -22.88
CA CYS A 201 12.27 -81.18 -23.35
C CYS A 201 12.51 -82.17 -22.17
N THR A 202 11.57 -83.13 -22.01
CA THR A 202 11.72 -84.60 -21.78
C THR A 202 12.92 -85.11 -20.94
N ASP A 203 12.74 -85.94 -19.91
CA ASP A 203 12.16 -87.30 -19.92
C ASP A 203 11.63 -87.70 -18.52
#